data_AF-A0A0F9EIF9-F1
#
_entry.id   AF-A0A0F9EIF9-F1
#
_cell.length_a   1.000
_cell.length_b   1.000
_cell.length_c   1.000
_cell.angle_alpha   90.00
_cell.angle_beta   90.00
_cell.angle_gamma   90.00
#
_symmetry.space_group_name_H-M   'P 1'
#
loop_
_entity.id
_entity.type
_entity.pdbx_description
1 polymer ?
#
loop_
_entity_poly.entity_id
_entity_poly.type
_entity_poly.pdbx_seq_one_letter_code
_entity_poly.pdbx_strand_id
1 'polypeptide(L)'
;MNCVGLEKLRNRICEPGRQTRKKGPGHESITAHWSSRAEAHSFWRLVRVGELSFHKAKQDILMSERQLRWLRAGWPLESGIMQAIYEQRVATWKAFLFLCTHPESAPEFQRAALMQSGKAA
;
A
#
# COMPACT_ATOMS: atom_id res chain seq x y z
N MET A 1 13.85 7.30 26.11
CA MET A 1 13.83 6.42 24.92
C MET A 1 12.84 7.02 23.94
N ASN A 2 13.34 7.74 22.95
CA ASN A 2 12.52 8.60 22.10
C ASN A 2 11.99 7.81 20.90
N CYS A 3 10.68 7.65 20.85
CA CYS A 3 9.92 7.13 19.71
C CYS A 3 9.93 8.16 18.58
N VAL A 4 10.99 8.18 17.76
CA VAL A 4 11.06 9.05 16.58
C VAL A 4 11.35 8.15 15.39
N GLY A 5 10.32 7.78 14.64
CA GLY A 5 10.50 6.93 13.45
C GLY A 5 9.22 6.51 12.73
N LEU A 6 8.05 6.57 13.38
CA LEU A 6 6.77 6.18 12.78
C LEU A 6 5.92 7.36 12.27
N GLU A 7 6.42 8.59 12.34
CA GLU A 7 5.67 9.78 11.88
C GLU A 7 5.75 10.04 10.38
N LYS A 8 6.76 9.51 9.67
CA LYS A 8 6.90 9.77 8.23
C LYS A 8 5.95 8.97 7.33
N LEU A 9 5.35 7.88 7.82
CA LEU A 9 4.35 7.12 7.05
C LEU A 9 2.90 7.55 7.35
N ARG A 10 2.67 8.28 8.44
CA ARG A 10 1.32 8.72 8.85
C ARG A 10 0.83 9.96 8.09
N ASN A 11 1.73 10.72 7.48
CA ASN A 11 1.40 11.98 6.79
C ASN A 11 0.92 11.83 5.33
N ARG A 12 0.57 10.61 4.87
CA ARG A 12 -0.15 10.43 3.59
C ARG A 12 -1.65 10.19 3.76
N ILE A 13 -2.14 10.16 4.99
CA ILE A 13 -3.57 9.98 5.28
C ILE A 13 -4.03 11.20 6.08
N CYS A 14 -4.70 12.12 5.37
CA CYS A 14 -5.51 13.24 5.87
C CYS A 14 -4.78 14.50 6.40
N GLU A 15 -4.65 15.50 5.52
CA GLU A 15 -4.80 16.93 5.88
C GLU A 15 -6.20 17.37 5.39
N PRO A 16 -7.16 17.69 6.28
CA PRO A 16 -8.43 18.29 5.88
C PRO A 16 -8.30 19.81 5.88
N GLY A 17 -8.48 20.43 4.72
CA GLY A 17 -8.82 21.85 4.64
C GLY A 17 -7.68 22.78 4.21
N ARG A 18 -7.51 22.90 2.89
CA ARG A 18 -7.28 24.22 2.29
C ARG A 18 -8.13 24.36 1.03
N GLN A 19 -9.31 24.98 1.22
CA GLN A 19 -10.12 25.49 0.12
C GLN A 19 -9.34 26.59 -0.60
N THR A 20 -8.66 26.25 -1.68
CA THR A 20 -8.45 27.20 -2.78
C THR A 20 -9.45 26.83 -3.86
N ARG A 21 -10.56 27.58 -3.89
CA ARG A 21 -11.58 27.61 -4.95
C ARG A 21 -10.91 27.78 -6.31
N LYS A 22 -10.60 26.67 -7.00
CA LYS A 22 -10.38 26.57 -8.47
C LYS A 22 -10.33 25.11 -8.95
N LYS A 23 -11.08 24.11 -8.42
CA LYS A 23 -10.60 22.72 -8.59
C LYS A 23 -11.65 21.61 -8.61
N GLY A 24 -11.45 20.71 -9.57
CA GLY A 24 -11.30 19.27 -9.32
C GLY A 24 -10.63 18.64 -10.54
N PRO A 25 -9.32 18.31 -10.53
CA PRO A 25 -8.84 17.33 -11.51
C PRO A 25 -9.64 16.05 -11.26
N GLY A 26 -9.95 15.31 -12.33
CA GLY A 26 -10.81 14.13 -12.29
C GLY A 26 -10.54 13.26 -11.08
N HIS A 27 -11.60 12.64 -10.56
CA HIS A 27 -11.54 11.71 -9.44
C HIS A 27 -10.51 10.61 -9.77
N GLU A 28 -9.24 10.86 -9.46
CA GLU A 28 -8.18 9.87 -9.55
C GLU A 28 -8.57 8.85 -8.50
N SER A 29 -9.14 7.74 -8.97
CA SER A 29 -9.53 6.65 -8.09
C SER A 29 -8.35 6.37 -7.17
N ILE A 30 -8.60 6.19 -5.88
CA ILE A 30 -7.56 5.83 -4.89
C ILE A 30 -6.77 4.57 -5.34
N THR A 31 -7.31 3.82 -6.29
CA THR A 31 -6.70 2.67 -6.98
C THR A 31 -5.73 3.01 -8.12
N ALA A 32 -5.71 4.23 -8.66
CA ALA A 32 -4.93 4.57 -9.86
C ALA A 32 -3.40 4.48 -9.65
N HIS A 33 -2.95 4.60 -8.40
CA HIS A 33 -1.52 4.60 -8.06
C HIS A 33 -1.06 3.37 -7.26
N TRP A 34 -1.92 2.40 -6.95
CA TRP A 34 -1.54 1.21 -6.17
C TRP A 34 -1.08 0.06 -7.09
N SER A 35 0.21 -0.29 -7.07
CA SER A 35 0.72 -1.51 -7.73
C SER A 35 1.05 -2.54 -6.68
N SER A 36 0.29 -3.62 -6.66
CA SER A 36 0.54 -4.77 -5.79
C SER A 36 1.95 -5.35 -5.96
N ARG A 37 2.54 -5.28 -7.18
CA ARG A 37 3.92 -5.73 -7.42
C ARG A 37 4.95 -4.77 -6.85
N ALA A 38 4.75 -3.46 -7.00
CA ALA A 38 5.65 -2.45 -6.47
C ALA A 38 5.72 -2.50 -4.94
N GLU A 39 4.55 -2.51 -4.30
CA GLU A 39 4.42 -2.63 -2.84
C GLU A 39 5.03 -3.94 -2.34
N ALA A 40 4.71 -5.07 -2.97
CA ALA A 40 5.29 -6.36 -2.61
C ALA A 40 6.82 -6.36 -2.66
N HIS A 41 7.43 -5.74 -3.68
CA HIS A 41 8.89 -5.64 -3.77
C HIS A 41 9.48 -4.77 -2.65
N SER A 42 8.84 -3.65 -2.31
CA SER A 42 9.24 -2.80 -1.18
C SER A 42 9.24 -3.59 0.14
N PHE A 43 8.15 -4.29 0.46
CA PHE A 43 8.06 -5.12 1.66
C PHE A 43 9.06 -6.28 1.64
N TRP A 44 9.20 -6.96 0.51
CA TRP A 44 10.17 -8.05 0.35
C TRP A 44 11.60 -7.57 0.58
N ARG A 45 11.98 -6.42 -0.01
CA ARG A 45 13.30 -5.82 0.19
C ARG A 45 13.55 -5.53 1.67
N LEU A 46 12.61 -4.88 2.35
CA LEU A 46 12.71 -4.54 3.78
C LEU A 46 12.89 -5.78 4.65
N VAL A 47 12.17 -6.86 4.33
CA VAL A 47 12.31 -8.16 5.03
C VAL A 47 13.67 -8.79 4.74
N ARG A 48 14.14 -8.75 3.48
CA ARG A 48 15.43 -9.32 3.08
C ARG A 48 16.63 -8.61 3.72
N VAL A 49 16.57 -7.29 3.89
CA VAL A 49 17.65 -6.52 4.54
C VAL A 49 17.54 -6.49 6.07
N GLY A 50 16.51 -7.11 6.64
CA GLY A 50 16.31 -7.21 8.09
C GLY A 50 15.71 -5.95 8.75
N GLU A 51 15.27 -4.96 7.97
CA GLU A 51 14.62 -3.74 8.47
C GLU A 51 13.15 -3.97 8.88
N LEU A 52 12.55 -5.07 8.41
CA LEU A 52 11.17 -5.43 8.73
C LEU A 52 11.06 -6.93 8.99
N SER A 53 10.35 -7.34 10.05
CA SER A 53 10.07 -8.77 10.26
C SER A 53 8.98 -9.25 9.31
N PHE A 54 9.02 -10.53 8.94
CA PHE A 54 7.97 -11.15 8.13
C PHE A 54 6.58 -11.01 8.76
N HIS A 55 6.50 -11.17 10.10
CA HIS A 55 5.24 -10.99 10.84
C HIS A 55 4.71 -9.57 10.71
N LYS A 56 5.59 -8.56 10.81
CA LYS A 56 5.21 -7.16 10.66
C LYS A 56 4.80 -6.83 9.22
N ALA A 57 5.50 -7.35 8.22
CA ALA A 57 5.10 -7.24 6.81
C ALA A 57 3.69 -7.81 6.56
N LYS A 58 3.38 -8.98 7.14
CA LYS A 58 2.03 -9.56 7.07
C LYS A 58 0.96 -8.64 7.65
N GLN A 59 1.20 -8.06 8.83
CA GLN A 59 0.27 -7.15 9.48
C GLN A 59 0.08 -5.83 8.71
N ASP A 60 1.14 -5.32 8.10
CA ASP A 60 1.11 -4.03 7.41
C ASP A 60 0.50 -4.14 6.00
N ILE A 61 0.73 -5.26 5.31
CA ILE A 61 0.10 -5.57 4.02
C ILE A 61 -1.37 -5.95 4.21
N LEU A 62 -1.64 -6.99 5.01
CA LEU A 62 -2.98 -7.53 5.16
C LEU A 62 -3.76 -6.78 6.23
N MET A 63 -4.93 -6.32 5.82
CA MET A 63 -5.97 -5.93 6.76
C MET A 63 -6.68 -7.19 7.26
N SER A 64 -6.96 -7.26 8.56
CA SER A 64 -7.80 -8.35 9.10
C SER A 64 -9.25 -8.23 8.59
N GLU A 65 -9.95 -9.35 8.44
CA GLU A 65 -11.39 -9.33 8.08
C GLU A 65 -12.25 -8.54 9.07
N ARG A 66 -11.84 -8.48 10.35
CA ARG A 66 -12.49 -7.65 11.36
C ARG A 66 -12.36 -6.17 11.03
N GLN A 67 -11.18 -5.72 10.61
CA GLN A 67 -10.97 -4.34 10.17
C GLN A 67 -11.77 -4.04 8.89
N LEU A 68 -11.85 -4.96 7.92
CA LEU A 68 -12.69 -4.76 6.74
C LEU A 68 -14.16 -4.56 7.10
N ARG A 69 -14.72 -5.44 7.95
CA ARG A 69 -16.10 -5.34 8.40
C ARG A 69 -16.37 -4.03 9.13
N TRP A 70 -15.44 -3.62 10.00
CA TRP A 70 -15.55 -2.35 10.73
C TRP A 70 -15.53 -1.15 9.78
N LEU A 71 -14.65 -1.14 8.78
CA LEU A 71 -14.57 -0.06 7.79
C LEU A 71 -15.82 0.02 6.91
N ARG A 72 -16.36 -1.13 6.48
CA ARG A 72 -17.61 -1.17 5.68
C ARG A 72 -18.83 -0.69 6.47
N ALA A 73 -18.86 -0.96 7.78
CA ALA A 73 -19.94 -0.50 8.65
C ALA A 73 -19.85 1.01 8.96
N GLY A 74 -18.62 1.55 9.09
CA GLY A 74 -18.39 2.97 9.36
C GLY A 74 -18.58 3.87 8.13
N TRP A 75 -18.35 3.35 6.93
CA TRP A 75 -18.38 4.08 5.67
C TRP A 75 -19.16 3.32 4.59
N PRO A 76 -20.51 3.27 4.70
CA PRO A 76 -21.34 2.48 3.81
C PRO A 76 -21.34 2.99 2.35
N LEU A 77 -21.25 4.31 2.15
CA LEU A 77 -21.20 4.92 0.81
C LEU A 77 -19.89 4.60 0.08
N GLU A 78 -18.81 4.37 0.82
CA GLU A 78 -17.47 4.04 0.34
C GLU A 78 -17.21 2.52 0.34
N SER A 79 -18.22 1.70 0.61
CA SER A 79 -18.07 0.25 0.76
C SER A 79 -17.41 -0.44 -0.46
N GLY A 80 -17.71 0.04 -1.67
CA GLY A 80 -17.05 -0.42 -2.91
C GLY A 80 -15.55 -0.07 -2.96
N ILE A 81 -15.18 1.13 -2.51
CA ILE A 81 -13.78 1.57 -2.43
C ILE A 81 -13.03 0.74 -1.38
N MET A 82 -13.65 0.50 -0.23
CA MET A 82 -13.07 -0.33 0.84
C MET A 82 -12.84 -1.79 0.40
N GLN A 83 -13.78 -2.34 -0.37
CA GLN A 83 -13.64 -3.66 -0.99
C GLN A 83 -12.47 -3.70 -1.98
N ALA A 84 -12.35 -2.69 -2.85
CA ALA A 84 -11.24 -2.59 -3.80
C ALA A 84 -9.87 -2.48 -3.11
N ILE A 85 -9.77 -1.69 -2.03
CA ILE A 85 -8.55 -1.58 -1.20
C ILE A 85 -8.20 -2.95 -0.59
N TYR A 86 -9.19 -3.67 -0.09
CA TYR A 86 -8.98 -5.01 0.48
C TYR A 86 -8.44 -5.99 -0.56
N GLU A 87 -9.02 -6.03 -1.75
CA GLU A 87 -8.56 -6.88 -2.85
C GLU A 87 -7.13 -6.56 -3.27
N GLN A 88 -6.77 -5.28 -3.34
CA GLN A 88 -5.39 -4.84 -3.60
C GLN A 88 -4.40 -5.29 -2.52
N ARG A 89 -4.79 -5.22 -1.24
CA ARG A 89 -3.97 -5.72 -0.13
C ARG A 89 -3.75 -7.24 -0.22
N VAL A 90 -4.79 -7.99 -0.55
CA VAL A 90 -4.70 -9.44 -0.76
C VAL A 90 -3.78 -9.75 -1.95
N ALA A 91 -3.91 -9.03 -3.06
CA ALA A 91 -3.04 -9.19 -4.22
C ALA A 91 -1.57 -8.86 -3.89
N THR A 92 -1.32 -7.79 -3.12
CA THR A 92 0.00 -7.41 -2.63
C THR A 92 0.61 -8.51 -1.75
N TRP A 93 -0.19 -9.12 -0.87
CA TRP A 93 0.28 -10.22 -0.04
C TRP A 93 0.68 -11.46 -0.85
N LYS A 94 -0.13 -11.83 -1.84
CA LYS A 94 0.20 -12.95 -2.75
C LYS A 94 1.48 -12.68 -3.52
N ALA A 95 1.64 -11.46 -4.03
CA ALA A 95 2.83 -10.98 -4.72
C ALA A 95 4.08 -11.00 -3.81
N PHE A 96 3.94 -10.61 -2.54
CA PHE A 96 5.01 -10.68 -1.55
C PHE A 96 5.42 -12.13 -1.25
N LEU A 97 4.45 -13.02 -1.01
CA LEU A 97 4.73 -14.45 -0.80
C LEU A 97 5.43 -15.08 -2.01
N PHE A 98 5.02 -14.70 -3.23
CA PHE A 98 5.66 -15.14 -4.45
C PHE A 98 7.14 -14.72 -4.51
N LEU A 99 7.48 -13.47 -4.17
CA LEU A 99 8.88 -13.03 -4.10
C LEU A 99 9.68 -13.72 -2.98
N CYS A 100 9.04 -14.10 -1.88
CA CYS A 100 9.68 -14.89 -0.83
C CYS A 100 10.09 -16.28 -1.33
N THR A 101 9.33 -16.87 -2.26
CA THR A 101 9.62 -18.19 -2.85
C THR A 101 10.44 -18.13 -4.14
N HIS A 102 10.35 -17.03 -4.90
CA HIS A 102 11.06 -16.78 -6.16
C HIS A 102 11.81 -15.43 -6.14
N PRO A 103 12.90 -15.30 -5.36
CA PRO A 103 13.72 -14.09 -5.27
C PRO A 103 14.23 -13.58 -6.62
N GLU A 104 14.46 -14.47 -7.58
CA GLU A 104 14.95 -14.18 -8.93
C GLU A 104 13.98 -13.31 -9.75
N SER A 105 12.69 -13.29 -9.40
CA SER A 105 11.68 -12.44 -10.03
C SER A 105 11.68 -11.00 -9.51
N ALA A 106 12.48 -10.67 -8.50
CA ALA A 106 12.54 -9.32 -7.92
C ALA A 106 12.79 -8.19 -8.94
N PRO A 107 13.64 -8.33 -9.97
CA PRO A 107 13.86 -7.28 -10.97
C PRO A 107 12.60 -6.90 -11.74
N GLU A 108 11.69 -7.85 -11.99
CA GLU A 108 10.41 -7.57 -12.69
C GLU A 108 9.48 -6.72 -11.82
N PHE A 109 9.46 -6.98 -10.52
CA PHE A 109 8.64 -6.23 -9.58
C PHE A 109 9.25 -4.85 -9.29
N GLN A 110 10.59 -4.74 -9.30
CA GLN A 110 11.28 -3.46 -9.21
C GLN A 110 10.95 -2.55 -10.40
N ARG A 111 10.88 -3.09 -11.63
CA ARG A 111 10.44 -2.31 -12.81
C ARG A 111 9.02 -1.78 -12.62
N ALA A 112 8.12 -2.58 -12.07
CA ALA A 112 6.76 -2.14 -11.75
C ALA A 112 6.75 -0.98 -10.72
N ALA A 113 7.67 -0.97 -9.76
CA ALA A 113 7.83 0.14 -8.81
C ALA A 113 8.39 1.41 -9.47
N LEU A 114 9.34 1.27 -10.38
CA LEU A 114 9.95 2.40 -11.10
C LEU A 114 8.95 3.09 -12.04
N MET A 115 8.15 2.31 -12.77
CA MET A 115 7.09 2.85 -13.65
C MET A 115 6.04 3.66 -12.89
N GLN A 116 5.73 3.30 -11.64
CA GLN A 116 4.83 4.10 -10.80
C GLN A 116 5.45 5.38 -10.26
N SER A 117 6.76 5.42 -10.08
CA SER A 117 7.47 6.59 -9.52
C SER A 117 7.76 7.69 -10.55
N GLY A 118 7.37 7.51 -11.81
CA GLY A 118 7.69 8.44 -12.90
C GLY A 118 9.19 8.49 -13.26
N LYS A 119 10.03 7.66 -12.64
CA LYS A 119 11.44 7.49 -12.98
C LYS A 119 11.59 6.31 -13.94
N ALA A 120 11.05 6.48 -15.15
CA ALA A 120 11.53 5.70 -16.28
C ALA A 120 12.76 6.43 -16.83
N ALA A 121 13.92 5.76 -16.75
CA ALA A 121 15.21 6.07 -17.39
C ALA A 121 15.54 7.55 -17.65
#